data_AF-A0A9D2J718-F1
#
_entry.id   AF-A0A9D2J718-F1
#
_cell.length_a   1.000
_cell.length_b   1.000
_cell.length_c   1.000
_cell.angle_alpha   90.00
_cell.angle_beta   90.00
_cell.angle_gamma   90.00
#
_symmetry.space_group_name_H-M   'P 1'
#
loop_
_entity.id
_entity.type
_entity.pdbx_description
1 polymer ?
#
loop_
_entity_poly.entity_id
_entity_poly.type
_entity_poly.pdbx_seq_one_letter_code
_entity_poly.pdbx_strand_id
1 'polypeptide(L)' 'MERFKKIYQQGTVDVIEIWLDTETGVQYVFHRNGNAAGFTPLLDKDGKPVVTP' A
#
# COMPACT_ATOMS: atom_id res chain seq x y z
N MET A 1 -0.25 -17.30 -8.47
CA MET A 1 0.09 -15.91 -8.80
C MET A 1 -0.07 -15.11 -7.51
N GLU A 2 0.91 -14.30 -7.12
CA GLU A 2 0.80 -13.45 -5.93
C GLU A 2 0.08 -12.16 -6.33
N ARG A 3 -1.19 -12.03 -5.94
CA ARG A 3 -2.01 -10.86 -6.31
C ARG A 3 -1.50 -9.57 -5.68
N PHE A 4 -1.08 -9.60 -4.41
CA PHE A 4 -0.60 -8.42 -3.71
C PHE A 4 0.90 -8.50 -3.52
N LYS A 5 1.64 -7.60 -4.18
CA LYS A 5 3.09 -7.53 -4.11
C LYS A 5 3.53 -6.30 -3.31
N LYS A 6 4.29 -6.50 -2.24
CA LYS A 6 4.94 -5.39 -1.55
C LYS A 6 6.04 -4.79 -2.45
N ILE A 7 5.91 -3.51 -2.75
CA ILE A 7 6.83 -2.77 -3.62
C ILE A 7 7.64 -1.70 -2.86
N TYR A 8 7.26 -1.41 -1.62
CA TYR A 8 7.98 -0.49 -0.74
C TYR A 8 7.80 -0.89 0.73
N GLN A 9 8.82 -0.64 1.53
CA GLN A 9 8.76 -0.75 2.99
C GLN A 9 9.70 0.29 3.61
N GLN A 10 9.24 0.94 4.66
CA GLN A 10 10.02 1.82 5.52
C GLN A 10 9.73 1.52 6.99
N GLY A 11 10.79 1.50 7.80
CA GLY A 11 10.70 1.35 9.25
C GLY A 11 10.59 -0.11 9.73
N THR A 12 10.49 -0.27 11.06
CA THR A 12 10.51 -1.59 11.73
C THR A 12 9.56 -1.65 12.92
N VAL A 13 9.46 -0.56 13.71
CA VAL A 13 8.50 -0.42 14.82
C VAL A 13 7.27 0.38 14.36
N ASP A 14 7.51 1.54 13.75
CA ASP A 14 6.56 2.28 12.94
C ASP A 14 6.84 1.89 11.48
N VAL A 15 5.89 1.22 10.84
CA VAL A 15 6.07 0.59 9.53
C VAL A 15 5.11 1.20 8.53
N ILE A 16 5.64 1.65 7.40
CA ILE A 16 4.87 2.04 6.21
C ILE A 16 5.25 1.10 5.07
N GLU A 17 4.27 0.56 4.36
CA GLU A 17 4.48 -0.26 3.16
C GLU A 17 3.58 0.21 2.03
N ILE A 18 4.02 -0.05 0.79
CA ILE A 18 3.16 0.07 -0.40
C ILE A 18 2.99 -1.30 -1.03
N TRP A 19 1.74 -1.67 -1.29
CA TRP A 19 1.35 -2.93 -1.88
C TRP A 19 0.67 -2.69 -3.24
N LEU A 20 1.12 -3.40 -4.28
CA LEU A 20 0.54 -3.40 -5.62
C LEU A 20 -0.40 -4.60 -5.79
N ASP A 21 -1.65 -4.35 -6.17
CA ASP A 21 -2.54 -5.38 -6.71
C ASP A 21 -2.17 -5.63 -8.17
N THR A 22 -1.53 -6.77 -8.45
CA THR A 22 -1.04 -7.13 -9.79
C THR A 22 -2.15 -7.44 -10.79
N GLU A 23 -3.40 -7.61 -10.34
CA GLU A 23 -4.55 -7.83 -11.23
C GLU A 23 -5.16 -6.50 -11.71
N THR A 24 -5.11 -5.45 -10.87
CA THR A 24 -5.80 -4.18 -11.13
C THR A 24 -4.86 -2.99 -11.34
N GLY A 25 -3.58 -3.13 -10.97
CA GLY A 25 -2.60 -2.06 -10.95
C GLY A 25 -2.74 -1.10 -9.75
N VAL A 26 -3.79 -1.24 -8.93
CA VAL A 26 -4.06 -0.34 -7.79
C VAL A 26 -2.99 -0.52 -6.71
N GLN A 27 -2.51 0.59 -6.17
CA GLN A 27 -1.60 0.61 -5.03
C GLN A 27 -2.31 0.91 -3.72
N TYR A 28 -1.82 0.32 -2.65
CA TYR A 28 -2.34 0.46 -1.29
C TYR A 28 -1.23 0.89 -0.35
N VAL A 29 -1.57 1.77 0.61
CA VAL A 29 -0.69 2.09 1.74
C VAL A 29 -1.09 1.23 2.94
N PHE A 30 -0.10 0.57 3.52
CA PHE A 30 -0.22 -0.09 4.82
C PHE A 30 0.58 0.70 5.84
N HIS A 31 -0.03 1.02 6.98
CA HIS A 31 0.64 1.62 8.12
C HIS A 31 0.42 0.77 9.36
N ARG A 32 1.47 0.52 10.15
CA ARG A 32 1.39 -0.17 11.43
C ARG A 32 2.25 0.52 12.46
N ASN A 33 1.67 0.76 13.64
CA ASN A 33 2.40 1.21 14.82
C ASN A 33 1.91 0.40 16.04
N GLY A 34 2.81 -0.41 16.61
CA GLY A 34 2.47 -1.33 17.70
C GLY A 34 1.38 -2.33 17.28
N ASN A 35 0.25 -2.30 17.99
CA ASN A 35 -0.90 -3.19 17.78
C ASN A 35 -1.99 -2.61 16.86
N ALA A 36 -1.81 -1.38 16.37
CA ALA A 36 -2.74 -0.73 15.44
C ALA A 36 -2.20 -0.79 14.01
N ALA A 37 -3.09 -0.96 13.03
CA ALA A 37 -2.75 -0.94 11.62
C ALA A 37 -3.91 -0.40 10.77
N GLY A 38 -3.57 0.12 9.59
CA GLY A 38 -4.51 0.56 8.56
C GLY A 38 -4.05 0.13 7.17
N PHE A 39 -5.01 -0.18 6.31
CA PHE A 39 -4.76 -0.54 4.91
C PHE A 39 -5.80 0.14 4.02
N THR A 40 -5.35 1.07 3.17
CA THR A 40 -6.24 1.84 2.30
C THR A 40 -5.63 1.99 0.92
N PRO A 41 -6.42 2.31 -0.13
CA PRO A 41 -5.86 2.74 -1.39
C PRO A 41 -4.89 3.91 -1.18
N LEU A 42 -3.75 3.89 -1.88
CA LEU A 42 -2.88 5.04 -2.00
C LEU A 42 -3.54 6.02 -2.95
N LEU A 43 -3.82 7.24 -2.50
CA LEU A 43 -4.55 8.23 -3.29
C LEU A 43 -3.60 9.23 -3.96
N ASP A 44 -3.96 9.66 -5.16
CA ASP A 44 -3.33 10.78 -5.85
C ASP A 44 -3.84 12.14 -5.34
N LYS A 45 -3.35 13.22 -5.95
CA LYS A 45 -3.73 14.60 -5.60
C LYS A 45 -5.22 14.92 -5.79
N ASP A 46 -5.94 14.13 -6.57
CA ASP A 46 -7.37 14.31 -6.89
C ASP A 46 -8.25 13.37 -6.04
N GLY A 47 -7.65 12.61 -5.12
CA GLY A 47 -8.35 11.67 -4.24
C GLY A 47 -8.71 10.35 -4.93
N LYS A 48 -8.12 10.03 -6.08
CA LYS A 48 -8.35 8.77 -6.78
C LYS A 48 -7.26 7.76 -6.44
N PRO A 49 -7.54 6.45 -6.50
CA PRO A 49 -6.51 5.42 -6.33
C PRO A 49 -5.38 5.58 -7.35
N VAL A 50 -4.13 5.49 -6.88
CA VAL A 50 -2.96 5.38 -7.74
C VAL A 50 -2.98 4.03 -8.44
N VAL A 51 -2.85 4.05 -9.77
CA VAL A 51 -2.83 2.85 -10.62
C VAL A 51 -1.55 2.85 -11.44
N THR A 52 -0.78 1.76 -11.34
CA THR A 52 0.38 1.52 -12.21
C THR A 52 -0.05 0.67 -13.42
N PRO A 53 0.35 1.02 -14.65
CA PRO A 53 0.12 0.20 -15.84
C PRO A 53 0.71 -1.21 -15.77
#